data_AF-A0A5R8NS12-F1
#
_entry.id   AF-A0A5R8NS12-F1
#
_cell.length_a   1.000
_cell.length_b   1.000
_cell.length_c   1.000
_cell.angle_alpha   90.00
_cell.angle_beta   90.00
_cell.angle_gamma   90.00
#
_symmetry.space_group_name_H-M   'P 1'
#
loop_
_entity.id
_entity.type
_entity.pdbx_description
1 polymer ?
#
loop_
_entity_poly.entity_id
_entity_poly.type
_entity_poly.pdbx_seq_one_letter_code
_entity_poly.pdbx_strand_id
1 'polypeptide(L)'
;MSVSRIVALAAATLATGLIAGVFYAYAISVMPALARMDDRALIETMQKINVVIINPAFMIGFLGTVGFTALAALLHLGADRRMTLVWIAVALVLNVIAFGVTVGLNVPLNDQLMAAGDPGAIADPAAVRAQFESAWVRWNIVRAVLHALAFVVLTGALFSAGLQQGREDAAAAPVQPGVAAAQPA
;
A
#
# COMPACT_ATOMS: atom_id res chain seq x y z
N MET A 1 21.20 11.36 4.18
CA MET A 1 20.47 10.97 2.94
C MET A 1 20.24 12.19 2.07
N SER A 2 20.17 12.04 0.75
CA SER A 2 19.69 13.11 -0.13
C SER A 2 18.18 13.35 0.08
N VAL A 3 17.72 14.58 -0.14
CA VAL A 3 16.30 14.95 -0.08
C VAL A 3 15.46 14.05 -1.00
N SER A 4 15.96 13.74 -2.19
CA SER A 4 15.28 12.85 -3.16
C SER A 4 14.95 11.47 -2.61
N ARG A 5 15.87 10.87 -1.83
CA ARG A 5 15.66 9.55 -1.20
C ARG A 5 14.58 9.60 -0.13
N ILE A 6 14.59 10.65 0.69
CA ILE A 6 13.60 10.86 1.75
C ILE A 6 12.22 11.02 1.13
N VAL A 7 12.10 11.90 0.13
CA VAL A 7 10.84 12.17 -0.56
C VAL A 7 10.28 10.91 -1.22
N ALA A 8 11.12 10.14 -1.92
CA ALA A 8 10.66 8.90 -2.56
C ALA A 8 10.16 7.86 -1.56
N LEU A 9 10.89 7.66 -0.45
CA LEU A 9 10.51 6.69 0.57
C LEU A 9 9.25 7.12 1.35
N ALA A 10 9.11 8.43 1.64
CA ALA A 10 7.92 9.00 2.24
C ALA A 10 6.70 8.86 1.33
N ALA A 11 6.84 9.16 0.03
CA ALA A 11 5.78 9.00 -0.96
C ALA A 11 5.33 7.53 -1.10
N ALA A 12 6.29 6.60 -1.15
CA ALA A 12 6.01 5.16 -1.18
C ALA A 12 5.23 4.70 0.06
N THR A 13 5.65 5.15 1.24
CA THR A 13 5.03 4.82 2.53
C THR A 13 3.61 5.38 2.60
N LEU A 14 3.42 6.65 2.24
CA LEU A 14 2.11 7.30 2.26
C LEU A 14 1.13 6.63 1.28
N ALA A 15 1.55 6.42 0.04
CA ALA A 15 0.71 5.76 -0.98
C ALA A 15 0.30 4.35 -0.53
N THR A 16 1.26 3.56 -0.04
CA THR A 16 0.99 2.18 0.45
C THR A 16 0.05 2.20 1.67
N GLY A 17 0.24 3.13 2.61
CA GLY A 17 -0.62 3.26 3.79
C GLY A 17 -2.06 3.65 3.46
N LEU A 18 -2.25 4.62 2.55
CA LEU A 18 -3.59 5.01 2.09
C LEU A 18 -4.32 3.84 1.42
N ILE A 19 -3.63 3.09 0.56
CA ILE A 19 -4.22 1.96 -0.16
C ILE A 19 -4.48 0.76 0.76
N ALA A 20 -3.58 0.48 1.71
CA ALA A 20 -3.84 -0.48 2.77
C ALA A 20 -5.11 -0.11 3.54
N GLY A 21 -5.26 1.17 3.90
CA GLY A 21 -6.44 1.71 4.58
C GLY A 21 -7.74 1.52 3.79
N VAL A 22 -7.72 1.78 2.48
CA VAL A 22 -8.90 1.56 1.61
C VAL A 22 -9.31 0.09 1.63
N PHE A 23 -8.40 -0.85 1.35
CA PHE A 23 -8.76 -2.27 1.31
C PHE A 23 -9.17 -2.82 2.68
N TYR A 24 -8.51 -2.35 3.74
CA TYR A 24 -8.88 -2.66 5.12
C TYR A 24 -10.30 -2.19 5.44
N ALA A 25 -10.65 -0.94 5.12
CA ALA A 25 -11.99 -0.39 5.34
C ALA A 25 -13.07 -1.22 4.62
N TYR A 26 -12.77 -1.68 3.39
CA TYR A 26 -13.67 -2.57 2.66
C TYR A 26 -13.85 -3.92 3.35
N ALA A 27 -12.78 -4.49 3.91
CA ALA A 27 -12.83 -5.78 4.60
C ALA A 27 -13.61 -5.71 5.93
N ILE A 28 -13.45 -4.65 6.71
CA ILE A 28 -13.97 -4.59 8.09
C ILE A 28 -15.27 -3.79 8.26
N SER A 29 -15.62 -2.95 7.29
CA SER A 29 -16.78 -2.04 7.41
C SER A 29 -17.67 -2.08 6.19
N VAL A 30 -17.15 -1.73 4.99
CA VAL A 30 -17.99 -1.52 3.80
C VAL A 30 -18.67 -2.82 3.38
N MET A 31 -17.90 -3.89 3.08
CA MET A 31 -18.51 -5.14 2.64
C MET A 31 -19.39 -5.79 3.73
N PRO A 32 -19.01 -5.79 5.03
CA PRO A 32 -19.93 -6.23 6.08
C PRO A 32 -21.23 -5.43 6.16
N ALA A 33 -21.23 -4.12 5.87
CA ALA A 33 -22.47 -3.33 5.82
C ALA A 33 -23.31 -3.72 4.60
N LEU A 34 -22.70 -3.80 3.42
CA LEU A 34 -23.37 -4.24 2.19
C LEU A 34 -23.91 -5.67 2.29
N ALA A 35 -23.22 -6.54 3.04
CA ALA A 35 -23.65 -7.92 3.26
C ALA A 35 -25.03 -8.02 3.93
N ARG A 36 -25.42 -6.97 4.67
CA ARG A 36 -26.72 -6.87 5.37
C ARG A 36 -27.81 -6.22 4.52
N MET A 37 -27.48 -5.76 3.32
CA MET A 37 -28.45 -5.24 2.35
C MET A 37 -29.04 -6.39 1.53
N ASP A 38 -30.16 -6.11 0.84
CA ASP A 38 -30.67 -7.02 -0.17
C ASP A 38 -29.70 -7.15 -1.36
N ASP A 39 -29.88 -8.22 -2.14
CA ASP A 39 -28.93 -8.57 -3.20
C ASP A 39 -28.83 -7.50 -4.28
N ARG A 40 -29.96 -6.86 -4.61
CA ARG A 40 -30.04 -5.85 -5.67
C ARG A 40 -29.33 -4.57 -5.25
N ALA A 41 -29.51 -4.11 -4.01
CA ALA A 41 -28.83 -2.94 -3.47
C ALA A 41 -27.31 -3.17 -3.35
N LEU A 42 -26.85 -4.37 -2.97
CA LEU A 42 -25.43 -4.70 -2.98
C LEU A 42 -24.85 -4.59 -4.39
N ILE A 43 -25.50 -5.25 -5.36
CA ILE A 43 -25.06 -5.24 -6.77
C ILE A 43 -25.01 -3.81 -7.30
N GLU A 44 -26.09 -3.05 -7.13
CA GLU A 44 -26.17 -1.66 -7.59
C GLU A 44 -25.08 -0.79 -6.96
N THR A 45 -24.87 -0.92 -5.64
CA THR A 45 -23.85 -0.14 -4.93
C THR A 45 -22.45 -0.50 -5.41
N MET A 46 -22.15 -1.79 -5.55
CA MET A 46 -20.84 -2.25 -5.99
C MET A 46 -20.55 -1.90 -7.45
N GLN A 47 -21.55 -1.95 -8.35
CA GLN A 47 -21.41 -1.46 -9.72
C GLN A 47 -21.08 0.04 -9.75
N LYS A 48 -21.79 0.87 -8.96
CA LYS A 48 -21.49 2.32 -8.86
C LYS A 48 -20.09 2.57 -8.29
N ILE A 49 -19.69 1.83 -7.25
CA ILE A 49 -18.35 1.90 -6.67
C ILE A 49 -17.28 1.57 -7.72
N ASN A 50 -17.47 0.52 -8.51
CA ASN A 50 -16.52 0.10 -9.55
C ASN A 50 -16.25 1.21 -10.57
N VAL A 51 -17.24 2.06 -10.85
CA VAL A 51 -17.08 3.24 -11.72
C VAL A 51 -16.38 4.38 -10.97
N VAL A 52 -16.84 4.74 -9.79
CA VAL A 52 -16.37 5.94 -9.04
C VAL A 52 -14.94 5.77 -8.49
N ILE A 53 -14.54 4.54 -8.15
CA ILE A 53 -13.22 4.26 -7.58
C ILE A 53 -12.08 4.54 -8.58
N ILE A 54 -12.36 4.51 -9.88
CA ILE A 54 -11.38 4.82 -10.94
C ILE A 54 -11.31 6.34 -11.11
N ASN A 55 -10.63 6.99 -10.16
CA ASN A 55 -10.40 8.43 -10.16
C ASN A 55 -8.91 8.75 -9.91
N PRO A 56 -8.44 9.97 -10.22
CA PRO A 56 -7.03 10.32 -10.10
C PRO A 56 -6.44 10.10 -8.71
N ALA A 57 -7.19 10.39 -7.64
CA ALA A 57 -6.69 10.23 -6.27
C ALA A 57 -6.40 8.76 -5.94
N PHE A 58 -7.34 7.86 -6.28
CA PHE A 58 -7.13 6.43 -6.12
C PHE A 58 -6.00 5.93 -7.03
N MET A 59 -5.98 6.33 -8.30
CA MET A 59 -4.98 5.85 -9.27
C MET A 59 -3.55 6.27 -8.90
N ILE A 60 -3.36 7.51 -8.44
CA ILE A 60 -2.05 7.99 -7.97
C ILE A 60 -1.61 7.19 -6.74
N GLY A 61 -2.49 6.95 -5.77
CA GLY A 61 -2.17 6.11 -4.61
C GLY A 61 -1.85 4.67 -4.99
N PHE A 62 -2.72 4.06 -5.80
CA PHE A 62 -2.67 2.64 -6.15
C PHE A 62 -1.45 2.32 -7.02
N LEU A 63 -1.25 3.04 -8.12
CA LEU A 63 -0.04 2.90 -8.94
C LEU A 63 1.20 3.37 -8.18
N GLY A 64 1.05 4.37 -7.31
CA GLY A 64 2.11 4.88 -6.44
C GLY A 64 2.68 3.82 -5.49
N THR A 65 1.87 2.85 -5.03
CA THR A 65 2.37 1.75 -4.19
C THR A 65 3.52 0.99 -4.84
N VAL A 66 3.47 0.77 -6.15
CA VAL A 66 4.54 0.12 -6.93
C VAL A 66 5.54 1.16 -7.42
N GLY A 67 5.07 2.22 -8.07
CA GLY A 67 5.92 3.23 -8.73
C GLY A 67 6.85 3.97 -7.78
N PHE A 68 6.32 4.50 -6.67
CA PHE A 68 7.14 5.21 -5.68
C PHE A 68 8.07 4.26 -4.92
N THR A 69 7.63 3.04 -4.63
CA THR A 69 8.48 2.03 -3.98
C THR A 69 9.63 1.60 -4.89
N ALA A 70 9.37 1.42 -6.19
CA ALA A 70 10.41 1.14 -7.18
C ALA A 70 11.39 2.32 -7.31
N LEU A 71 10.90 3.56 -7.37
CA LEU A 71 11.75 4.75 -7.36
C LEU A 71 12.61 4.82 -6.09
N ALA A 72 12.03 4.54 -4.92
CA ALA A 72 12.76 4.48 -3.66
C ALA A 72 13.85 3.41 -3.70
N ALA A 73 13.58 2.22 -4.26
CA ALA A 73 14.56 1.15 -4.41
C ALA A 73 15.73 1.58 -5.32
N LEU A 74 15.42 2.17 -6.49
CA LEU A 74 16.41 2.66 -7.44
C LEU A 74 17.33 3.73 -6.81
N LEU A 75 16.76 4.67 -6.07
CA LEU A 75 17.53 5.72 -5.39
C LEU A 75 18.40 5.19 -4.23
N HIS A 76 18.09 4.00 -3.70
CA HIS A 76 18.83 3.36 -2.60
C HIS A 76 19.79 2.26 -3.07
N LEU A 77 20.04 2.11 -4.37
CA LEU A 77 21.09 1.25 -4.88
C LEU A 77 22.48 1.71 -4.37
N GLY A 78 23.28 0.77 -3.86
CA GLY A 78 24.61 1.02 -3.32
C GLY A 78 24.97 0.13 -2.13
N ALA A 79 26.26 -0.11 -1.90
CA ALA A 79 26.74 -1.01 -0.85
C ALA A 79 26.49 -0.48 0.58
N ASP A 80 26.53 0.84 0.75
CA ASP A 80 26.53 1.49 2.07
C ASP A 80 25.17 1.43 2.78
N ARG A 81 24.10 1.02 2.07
CA ARG A 81 22.71 1.07 2.56
C ARG A 81 21.93 -0.22 2.32
N ARG A 82 22.64 -1.35 2.21
CA ARG A 82 22.08 -2.68 1.90
C ARG A 82 20.86 -3.03 2.75
N MET A 83 20.87 -2.71 4.05
CA MET A 83 19.75 -3.02 4.93
C MET A 83 18.46 -2.29 4.53
N THR A 84 18.52 -0.97 4.32
CA THR A 84 17.33 -0.18 3.90
C THR A 84 16.83 -0.63 2.53
N LEU A 85 17.74 -0.95 1.61
CA LEU A 85 17.38 -1.46 0.29
C LEU A 85 16.63 -2.81 0.39
N VAL A 86 17.04 -3.71 1.27
CA VAL A 86 16.34 -4.99 1.50
C VAL A 86 14.90 -4.75 1.98
N TRP A 87 14.68 -3.85 2.94
CA TRP A 87 13.33 -3.49 3.38
C TRP A 87 12.47 -2.96 2.22
N ILE A 88 13.00 -2.02 1.43
CA ILE A 88 12.28 -1.47 0.28
C ILE A 88 11.96 -2.55 -0.75
N ALA A 89 12.90 -3.46 -1.03
CA ALA A 89 12.71 -4.56 -1.98
C ALA A 89 11.61 -5.53 -1.53
N VAL A 90 11.58 -5.90 -0.24
CA VAL A 90 10.51 -6.73 0.32
C VAL A 90 9.15 -6.05 0.18
N ALA A 91 9.06 -4.76 0.50
CA ALA A 91 7.82 -4.00 0.34
C ALA A 91 7.38 -3.92 -1.13
N LEU A 92 8.33 -3.74 -2.05
CA LEU A 92 8.04 -3.71 -3.48
C LEU A 92 7.43 -5.04 -3.96
N VAL A 93 8.00 -6.17 -3.56
CA VAL A 93 7.48 -7.50 -3.89
C VAL A 93 6.06 -7.67 -3.35
N LEU A 94 5.80 -7.30 -2.09
CA LEU A 94 4.47 -7.37 -1.50
C LEU A 94 3.44 -6.52 -2.26
N ASN A 95 3.79 -5.27 -2.60
CA ASN A 95 2.95 -4.38 -3.38
C ASN A 95 2.68 -4.92 -4.79
N VAL A 96 3.68 -5.51 -5.45
CA VAL A 96 3.53 -6.12 -6.79
C VAL A 96 2.61 -7.34 -6.73
N ILE A 97 2.72 -8.20 -5.71
CA ILE A 97 1.80 -9.33 -5.52
C ILE A 97 0.37 -8.83 -5.30
N ALA A 98 0.17 -7.82 -4.44
CA ALA A 98 -1.15 -7.24 -4.18
C ALA A 98 -1.77 -6.59 -5.43
N PHE A 99 -0.94 -5.93 -6.24
CA PHE A 99 -1.34 -5.39 -7.55
C PHE A 99 -1.77 -6.52 -8.49
N GLY A 100 -1.01 -7.62 -8.55
CA GLY A 100 -1.36 -8.82 -9.31
C GLY A 100 -2.70 -9.44 -8.89
N VAL A 101 -2.96 -9.53 -7.58
CA VAL A 101 -4.27 -9.97 -7.05
C VAL A 101 -5.39 -9.03 -7.52
N THR A 102 -5.15 -7.72 -7.54
CA THR A 102 -6.15 -6.76 -8.00
C THR A 102 -6.50 -6.98 -9.47
N VAL A 103 -5.50 -6.97 -10.34
CA VAL A 103 -5.73 -7.06 -11.80
C VAL A 103 -6.17 -8.45 -12.23
N GLY A 104 -5.65 -9.50 -11.59
CA GLY A 104 -5.92 -10.89 -11.97
C GLY A 104 -7.18 -11.49 -11.34
N LEU A 105 -7.68 -10.95 -10.23
CA LEU A 105 -8.76 -11.57 -9.46
C LEU A 105 -9.91 -10.59 -9.16
N ASN A 106 -9.63 -9.44 -8.54
CA ASN A 106 -10.69 -8.49 -8.20
C ASN A 106 -11.27 -7.75 -9.40
N VAL A 107 -10.46 -7.33 -10.36
CA VAL A 107 -10.94 -6.65 -11.58
C VAL A 107 -11.84 -7.58 -12.41
N PRO A 108 -11.47 -8.84 -12.71
CA PRO A 108 -12.38 -9.76 -13.40
C PRO A 108 -13.71 -10.00 -12.68
N LEU A 109 -13.72 -10.03 -11.34
CA LEU A 109 -14.96 -10.13 -10.57
C LEU A 109 -15.81 -8.86 -10.70
N ASN A 110 -15.17 -7.69 -10.70
CA ASN A 110 -15.85 -6.41 -10.94
C ASN A 110 -16.45 -6.34 -12.34
N ASP A 111 -15.72 -6.78 -13.36
CA ASP A 111 -16.18 -6.79 -14.75
C ASP A 111 -17.36 -7.74 -14.93
N GLN A 112 -17.33 -8.92 -14.30
CA GLN A 112 -18.46 -9.85 -14.26
C GLN A 112 -19.71 -9.23 -13.61
N LEU A 113 -19.52 -8.53 -12.48
CA LEU A 113 -20.62 -7.84 -11.81
C LEU A 113 -21.21 -6.73 -12.69
N MET A 114 -20.38 -5.99 -13.42
CA MET A 114 -20.83 -4.98 -14.39
C MET A 114 -21.58 -5.61 -15.57
N ALA A 115 -21.11 -6.76 -16.06
CA ALA A 115 -21.72 -7.50 -17.15
C ALA A 115 -23.10 -8.08 -16.83
N ALA A 116 -23.48 -8.18 -15.54
CA ALA A 116 -24.82 -8.56 -15.11
C ALA A 116 -25.91 -7.54 -15.53
N GLY A 117 -25.52 -6.34 -15.93
CA GLY A 117 -26.42 -5.32 -16.49
C GLY A 117 -27.15 -4.50 -15.42
N ASP A 118 -28.26 -3.88 -15.83
CA ASP A 118 -29.08 -3.04 -14.97
C ASP A 118 -29.59 -3.83 -13.75
N PRO A 119 -29.21 -3.44 -12.52
CA PRO A 119 -29.68 -4.09 -11.31
C PRO A 119 -31.18 -4.23 -11.25
N GLY A 120 -31.99 -3.33 -11.83
CA GLY A 120 -33.46 -3.39 -11.88
C GLY A 120 -34.03 -4.46 -12.82
N ALA A 121 -33.25 -4.90 -13.81
CA ALA A 121 -33.65 -5.88 -14.82
C ALA A 121 -33.15 -7.31 -14.52
N ILE A 122 -32.30 -7.50 -13.50
CA ILE A 122 -31.76 -8.82 -13.14
C ILE A 122 -32.90 -9.73 -12.63
N ALA A 123 -33.07 -10.87 -13.30
CA ALA A 123 -34.07 -11.89 -12.95
C ALA A 123 -33.74 -12.62 -11.64
N ASP A 124 -32.46 -12.97 -11.44
CA ASP A 124 -31.97 -13.64 -10.22
C ASP A 124 -30.75 -12.92 -9.62
N PRO A 125 -30.97 -11.86 -8.81
CA PRO A 125 -29.89 -11.13 -8.14
C PRO A 125 -29.10 -11.98 -7.14
N ALA A 126 -29.74 -12.98 -6.52
CA ALA A 126 -29.10 -13.84 -5.54
C ALA A 126 -27.98 -14.67 -6.18
N ALA A 127 -28.22 -15.22 -7.37
CA ALA A 127 -27.21 -15.95 -8.13
C ALA A 127 -26.02 -15.07 -8.54
N VAL A 128 -26.27 -13.82 -8.96
CA VAL A 128 -25.20 -12.85 -9.31
C VAL A 128 -24.36 -12.53 -8.08
N ARG A 129 -25.01 -12.24 -6.95
CA ARG A 129 -24.32 -11.96 -5.68
C ARG A 129 -23.48 -13.14 -5.21
N ALA A 130 -24.01 -14.36 -5.27
CA ALA A 130 -23.31 -15.57 -4.84
C ALA A 130 -22.01 -15.81 -5.62
N GLN A 131 -21.96 -15.45 -6.90
CA GLN A 131 -20.76 -15.56 -7.75
C GLN A 131 -19.73 -14.46 -7.46
N PHE A 132 -20.15 -13.34 -6.87
CA PHE A 132 -19.32 -12.16 -6.67
C PHE A 132 -18.81 -12.02 -5.22
N GLU A 133 -19.70 -11.91 -4.25
CA GLU A 133 -19.41 -11.29 -2.94
C GLU A 133 -18.32 -12.05 -2.17
N SER A 134 -18.50 -13.35 -1.97
CA SER A 134 -17.57 -14.16 -1.15
C SER A 134 -16.16 -14.20 -1.74
N ALA A 135 -16.06 -14.37 -3.06
CA ALA A 135 -14.81 -14.38 -3.77
C ALA A 135 -14.13 -13.00 -3.73
N TRP A 136 -14.90 -11.94 -3.96
CA TRP A 136 -14.41 -10.58 -3.95
C TRP A 136 -13.87 -10.18 -2.57
N VAL A 137 -14.62 -10.46 -1.49
CA VAL A 137 -14.22 -10.19 -0.11
C VAL A 137 -12.94 -10.93 0.25
N ARG A 138 -12.84 -12.22 -0.08
CA ARG A 138 -11.64 -13.03 0.18
C ARG A 138 -10.40 -12.41 -0.46
N TRP A 139 -10.47 -12.04 -1.74
CA TRP A 139 -9.33 -11.43 -2.42
C TRP A 139 -9.06 -10.00 -1.95
N ASN A 140 -10.09 -9.25 -1.54
CA ASN A 140 -9.90 -7.95 -0.89
C ASN A 140 -9.13 -8.06 0.44
N ILE A 141 -9.43 -9.07 1.27
CA ILE A 141 -8.69 -9.32 2.51
C ILE A 141 -7.22 -9.61 2.20
N VAL A 142 -6.93 -10.44 1.20
CA VAL A 142 -5.54 -10.71 0.77
C VAL A 142 -4.82 -9.41 0.39
N ARG A 143 -5.46 -8.52 -0.40
CA ARG A 143 -4.89 -7.21 -0.74
C ARG A 143 -4.64 -6.34 0.49
N ALA A 144 -5.60 -6.30 1.41
CA ALA A 144 -5.48 -5.53 2.65
C ALA A 144 -4.29 -6.00 3.48
N VAL A 145 -4.12 -7.31 3.65
CA VAL A 145 -3.00 -7.90 4.40
C VAL A 145 -1.66 -7.59 3.70
N LEU A 146 -1.56 -7.82 2.38
CA LEU A 146 -0.32 -7.60 1.65
C LEU A 146 0.13 -6.13 1.70
N HIS A 147 -0.79 -5.18 1.47
CA HIS A 147 -0.47 -3.76 1.57
C HIS A 147 -0.20 -3.30 3.00
N ALA A 148 -0.90 -3.84 4.01
CA ALA A 148 -0.60 -3.54 5.41
C ALA A 148 0.81 -4.03 5.81
N LEU A 149 1.20 -5.23 5.39
CA LEU A 149 2.55 -5.74 5.59
C LEU A 149 3.59 -4.88 4.85
N ALA A 150 3.33 -4.53 3.58
CA ALA A 150 4.21 -3.64 2.82
C ALA A 150 4.37 -2.27 3.51
N PHE A 151 3.29 -1.72 4.08
CA PHE A 151 3.32 -0.47 4.83
C PHE A 151 4.18 -0.57 6.10
N VAL A 152 4.04 -1.65 6.87
CA VAL A 152 4.89 -1.92 8.05
C VAL A 152 6.37 -2.04 7.65
N VAL A 153 6.65 -2.78 6.58
CA VAL A 153 8.01 -2.95 6.03
C VAL A 153 8.60 -1.60 5.58
N LEU A 154 7.82 -0.74 4.93
CA LEU A 154 8.26 0.61 4.54
C LEU A 154 8.49 1.54 5.73
N THR A 155 7.70 1.40 6.79
CA THR A 155 7.95 2.12 8.05
C THR A 155 9.25 1.64 8.70
N GLY A 156 9.53 0.34 8.64
CA GLY A 156 10.84 -0.22 9.01
C GLY A 156 11.99 0.34 8.16
N ALA A 157 11.78 0.52 6.86
CA ALA A 157 12.75 1.15 5.97
C ALA A 157 13.03 2.61 6.37
N LEU A 158 11.99 3.40 6.68
CA LEU A 158 12.14 4.78 7.16
C LEU A 158 12.95 4.83 8.46
N PHE A 159 12.63 3.97 9.43
CA PHE A 159 13.33 3.89 10.70
C PHE A 159 14.81 3.49 10.51
N SER A 160 15.07 2.46 9.71
CA SER A 160 16.42 2.01 9.36
C SER A 160 17.23 3.11 8.68
N ALA A 161 16.61 3.87 7.77
CA ALA A 161 17.25 4.97 7.07
C ALA A 161 17.61 6.14 8.00
N GLY A 162 16.72 6.47 8.96
CA GLY A 162 16.98 7.47 10.00
C GLY A 162 18.13 7.08 10.93
N LEU A 163 18.16 5.82 11.39
CA LEU A 163 19.26 5.32 12.22
C LEU A 163 20.61 5.35 11.51
N GLN A 164 20.66 4.98 10.22
CA GLN A 164 21.89 5.06 9.43
C GLN A 164 22.37 6.50 9.30
N GLN A 165 21.45 7.44 9.03
CA GLN A 165 21.81 8.85 8.92
C GLN A 165 22.35 9.42 10.24
N GLY A 166 21.73 9.13 11.38
CA GLY A 166 22.26 9.58 12.68
C GLY A 166 23.65 9.03 13.01
N ARG A 167 23.96 7.79 12.57
CA ARG A 167 25.30 7.20 12.70
C ARG A 167 26.32 7.88 11.79
N GLU A 168 25.95 8.17 10.54
CA GLU A 168 26.78 8.93 9.58
C GLU A 168 27.11 10.32 10.15
N ASP A 169 26.11 11.04 10.67
CA ASP A 169 26.26 12.39 11.22
C ASP A 169 27.15 12.39 12.49
N ALA A 170 26.98 11.41 13.38
CA ALA A 170 27.81 11.27 14.58
C ALA A 170 29.28 10.93 14.25
N ALA A 171 29.52 10.11 13.21
CA ALA A 171 30.87 9.78 12.76
C ALA A 171 31.56 10.97 12.06
N ALA A 172 30.79 11.86 11.42
CA ALA A 172 31.29 13.07 10.78
C ALA A 172 31.49 14.26 11.75
N ALA A 173 30.98 14.16 12.98
CA ALA A 173 31.13 15.22 13.98
C ALA A 173 32.63 15.40 14.33
N PRO A 174 33.17 16.63 14.27
CA PRO A 174 34.57 16.89 14.58
C PRO A 174 34.85 16.47 16.03
N VAL A 175 35.92 15.69 16.23
CA VAL A 175 36.43 15.36 17.57
C VAL A 175 36.80 16.68 18.23
N GLN A 176 36.07 17.08 19.28
CA GLN A 176 36.48 18.24 20.06
C GLN A 176 37.86 17.95 20.64
N PRO A 177 38.88 18.80 20.37
CA PRO A 177 40.16 18.64 21.01
C PRO A 177 39.90 18.68 22.52
N GLY A 178 40.25 17.58 23.19
CA GLY A 178 40.09 17.47 24.63
C GLY A 178 40.69 18.72 25.27
N VAL A 179 39.88 19.41 26.08
CA VAL A 179 40.37 20.47 26.95
C VAL A 179 41.48 19.83 27.78
N ALA A 180 42.73 20.09 27.39
CA ALA A 180 43.88 19.68 28.15
C ALA A 180 43.73 20.31 29.52
N ALA A 181 43.38 19.50 30.50
CA ALA A 181 43.27 19.91 31.88
C ALA A 181 44.64 20.47 32.28
N ALA A 182 44.75 21.79 32.35
CA ALA A 182 45.89 22.47 32.94
C ALA A 182 46.00 21.98 34.38
N GLN A 183 47.00 21.14 34.66
CA GLN A 183 47.39 20.81 36.03
C GLN A 183 48.02 22.07 36.65
N PRO A 184 47.49 22.59 37.77
CA PRO A 184 48.17 23.64 38.51
C PRO A 184 49.41 23.06 39.21
N ALA A 185 50.47 23.86 39.20
CA ALA A 185 51.81 23.57 39.71
C ALA A 185 51.88 23.42 41.24
#